data_AF-A0A523N0J6-F1
#
_entry.id   AF-A0A523N0J6-F1
#
_cell.length_a   1.000
_cell.length_b   1.000
_cell.length_c   1.000
_cell.angle_alpha   90.00
_cell.angle_beta   90.00
_cell.angle_gamma   90.00
#
_symmetry.space_group_name_H-M   'P 1'
#
loop_
_entity.id
_entity.type
_entity.pdbx_description
1 polymer ?
#
loop_
_entity_poly.entity_id
_entity_poly.type
_entity_poly.pdbx_seq_one_letter_code
_entity_poly.pdbx_strand_id
1 'polypeptide(L)'
;MDDNTSFDTESLETGLLFGNSAVRSIESRLRAIITGQVTGATGTFEFLSQIGITTDADGLLTIDSTILSDALATDPEGVSQLFISNGTATDARVSFVGFSTATVAGSYDVQVSALGVPQLSNAGAGVFVDAVAIGSFFTGAAGTDAEGLIFSISTLVPGAYGTIDLSLGVAEQLNRELSVLVDSTVSGPLTAALAITTNTIDDLAETIEDLKFRLESFEDNLRKKFVNLEIILGRLDTQRSAMQAALAGLKSIRSNN
;
A
#
# COMPACT_ATOMS: atom_id res chain seq x y z
N MET A 1 -4.51 8.67 -11.71
CA MET A 1 -4.74 7.44 -10.94
C MET A 1 -6.19 7.02 -11.13
N ASP A 2 -7.13 7.98 -11.02
CA ASP A 2 -8.57 7.80 -11.32
C ASP A 2 -8.88 7.07 -12.63
N ASP A 3 -8.21 7.38 -13.74
CA ASP A 3 -8.50 6.71 -15.02
C ASP A 3 -8.22 5.19 -14.98
N ASN A 4 -7.32 4.73 -14.09
CA ASN A 4 -6.99 3.31 -13.94
C ASN A 4 -7.77 2.61 -12.83
N THR A 5 -8.43 3.34 -11.92
CA THR A 5 -9.19 2.81 -10.79
C THR A 5 -10.69 3.06 -10.86
N SER A 6 -11.15 3.83 -11.85
CA SER A 6 -12.56 4.15 -12.07
C SER A 6 -13.30 3.07 -12.86
N PHE A 7 -14.61 3.04 -12.64
CA PHE A 7 -15.56 2.28 -13.44
C PHE A 7 -16.34 3.26 -14.29
N ASP A 8 -16.22 3.13 -15.60
CA ASP A 8 -17.04 3.88 -16.52
C ASP A 8 -18.41 3.18 -16.64
N THR A 9 -19.44 3.82 -16.08
CA THR A 9 -20.82 3.29 -16.08
C THR A 9 -21.47 3.29 -17.46
N GLU A 10 -20.91 4.02 -18.43
CA GLU A 10 -21.47 4.19 -19.78
C GLU A 10 -20.88 3.17 -20.76
N SER A 11 -19.58 2.89 -20.65
CA SER A 11 -18.90 1.83 -21.43
C SER A 11 -18.89 0.46 -20.73
N LEU A 12 -19.22 0.40 -19.44
CA LEU A 12 -19.06 -0.78 -18.56
C LEU A 12 -17.60 -1.28 -18.49
N GLU A 13 -16.64 -0.43 -18.85
CA GLU A 13 -15.22 -0.75 -18.80
C GLU A 13 -14.62 -0.34 -17.44
N THR A 14 -13.82 -1.24 -16.88
CA THR A 14 -13.06 -1.01 -15.66
C THR A 14 -11.63 -0.65 -16.02
N GLY A 15 -11.07 0.41 -15.42
CA GLY A 15 -9.64 0.69 -15.51
C GLY A 15 -8.80 -0.53 -15.06
N LEU A 16 -7.57 -0.65 -15.58
CA LEU A 16 -6.70 -1.83 -15.37
C LEU A 16 -6.45 -2.18 -13.89
N LEU A 17 -6.60 -1.21 -12.98
CA LEU A 17 -6.39 -1.34 -11.55
C LEU A 17 -7.71 -1.22 -10.76
N PHE A 18 -8.86 -1.24 -11.43
CA PHE A 18 -10.15 -1.28 -10.79
C PHE A 18 -10.23 -2.48 -9.84
N GLY A 19 -10.71 -2.26 -8.62
CA GLY A 19 -10.77 -3.33 -7.64
C GLY A 19 -9.46 -3.59 -6.88
N ASN A 20 -8.32 -3.03 -7.31
CA ASN A 20 -7.03 -3.28 -6.68
C ASN A 20 -6.99 -2.70 -5.25
N SER A 21 -6.79 -3.59 -4.27
CA SER A 21 -6.77 -3.24 -2.85
C SER A 21 -5.57 -2.39 -2.46
N ALA A 22 -4.43 -2.53 -3.14
CA ALA A 22 -3.25 -1.74 -2.85
C ALA A 22 -3.43 -0.28 -3.29
N VAL A 23 -4.01 -0.04 -4.45
CA VAL A 23 -4.27 1.35 -4.92
C VAL A 23 -5.28 2.05 -4.01
N ARG A 24 -6.39 1.39 -3.64
CA ARG A 24 -7.33 1.95 -2.66
C ARG A 24 -6.70 2.19 -1.29
N SER A 25 -5.78 1.31 -0.86
CA SER A 25 -5.07 1.48 0.40
C SER A 25 -4.16 2.71 0.36
N ILE A 26 -3.45 2.91 -0.75
CA ILE A 26 -2.61 4.09 -0.99
C ILE A 26 -3.47 5.36 -0.96
N GLU A 27 -4.56 5.40 -1.71
CA GLU A 27 -5.48 6.54 -1.75
C GLU A 27 -6.03 6.86 -0.35
N SER A 28 -6.44 5.84 0.42
CA SER A 28 -6.92 6.02 1.78
C SER A 28 -5.85 6.55 2.73
N ARG A 29 -4.60 6.08 2.59
CA ARG A 29 -3.45 6.52 3.40
C ARG A 29 -3.07 7.97 3.10
N LEU A 30 -2.96 8.31 1.81
CA LEU A 30 -2.67 9.67 1.36
C LEU A 30 -3.76 10.65 1.80
N ARG A 31 -5.04 10.27 1.66
CA ARG A 31 -6.16 11.07 2.14
C ARG A 31 -6.11 11.26 3.64
N ALA A 32 -5.83 10.20 4.41
CA ALA A 32 -5.73 10.27 5.86
C ALA A 32 -4.64 11.24 6.33
N ILE A 33 -3.51 11.35 5.62
CA ILE A 33 -2.45 12.31 5.93
C ILE A 33 -2.92 13.76 5.71
N ILE A 34 -3.70 14.01 4.66
CA ILE A 34 -4.16 15.37 4.33
C ILE A 34 -5.33 15.81 5.22
N THR A 35 -6.23 14.89 5.56
CA THR A 35 -7.38 15.17 6.44
C THR A 35 -7.05 14.99 7.92
N GLY A 36 -5.89 14.41 8.22
CA GLY A 36 -5.43 14.09 9.56
C GLY A 36 -5.02 15.32 10.35
N GLN A 37 -4.96 15.14 11.66
CA GLN A 37 -4.39 16.13 12.57
C GLN A 37 -2.86 16.11 12.45
N VAL A 38 -2.24 17.28 12.37
CA VAL A 38 -0.80 17.46 12.51
C VAL A 38 -0.46 17.43 13.99
N THR A 39 -0.06 16.25 14.47
CA THR A 39 0.30 16.05 15.88
C THR A 39 1.54 16.88 16.26
N GLY A 40 1.50 17.47 17.44
CA GLY A 40 2.62 18.25 17.99
C GLY A 40 2.71 19.69 17.48
N ALA A 41 1.76 20.14 16.65
CA ALA A 41 1.59 21.55 16.34
C ALA A 41 1.22 22.31 17.64
N THR A 42 1.96 23.36 17.94
CA THR A 42 1.74 24.22 19.12
C THR A 42 1.02 25.52 18.76
N GLY A 43 0.79 25.75 17.46
CA GLY A 43 0.09 26.90 16.92
C GLY A 43 -1.44 26.80 17.00
N THR A 44 -2.10 27.78 16.38
CA THR A 44 -3.58 27.89 16.40
C THR A 44 -4.27 26.83 15.53
N PHE A 45 -3.52 26.24 14.60
CA PHE A 45 -4.03 25.31 13.60
C PHE A 45 -3.40 23.94 13.77
N GLU A 46 -4.23 22.91 13.71
CA GLU A 46 -3.84 21.50 13.81
C GLU A 46 -4.29 20.71 12.58
N PHE A 47 -5.13 21.28 11.72
CA PHE A 47 -5.66 20.63 10.52
C PHE A 47 -5.50 21.54 9.28
N LEU A 48 -5.19 20.94 8.13
CA LEU A 48 -5.14 21.65 6.84
C LEU A 48 -6.49 22.28 6.46
N SER A 49 -7.60 21.68 6.88
CA SER A 49 -8.94 22.23 6.65
C SER A 49 -9.19 23.56 7.35
N GLN A 50 -8.52 23.83 8.48
CA GLN A 50 -8.64 25.10 9.20
C GLN A 50 -7.98 26.26 8.45
N ILE A 51 -7.01 25.97 7.60
CA ILE A 51 -6.32 26.96 6.75
C ILE A 51 -6.90 27.01 5.33
N GLY A 52 -8.06 26.40 5.11
CA GLY A 52 -8.77 26.43 3.83
C GLY A 52 -8.31 25.39 2.81
N ILE A 53 -7.51 24.40 3.19
CA ILE A 53 -7.13 23.29 2.30
C ILE A 53 -8.00 22.09 2.62
N THR A 54 -8.87 21.73 1.67
CA THR A 54 -9.82 20.62 1.86
C THR A 54 -9.77 19.65 0.70
N THR A 55 -10.35 18.48 0.87
CA THR A 55 -10.50 17.48 -0.18
C THR A 55 -11.95 17.41 -0.62
N ASP A 56 -12.22 17.49 -1.92
CA ASP A 56 -13.57 17.37 -2.46
C ASP A 56 -14.04 15.90 -2.52
N ALA A 57 -15.27 15.71 -3.03
CA ALA A 57 -15.90 14.40 -3.17
C ALA A 57 -15.16 13.49 -4.15
N ASP A 58 -14.47 14.06 -5.13
CA ASP A 58 -13.69 13.35 -6.14
C ASP A 58 -12.27 13.03 -5.63
N GLY A 59 -11.85 13.59 -4.49
CA GLY A 59 -10.52 13.37 -3.93
C GLY A 59 -9.48 14.42 -4.31
N LEU A 60 -9.88 15.48 -5.01
CA LEU A 60 -9.01 16.59 -5.37
C LEU A 60 -8.84 17.56 -4.20
N LEU A 61 -7.65 18.14 -4.12
CA LEU A 61 -7.37 19.21 -3.16
C LEU A 61 -7.88 20.54 -3.69
N THR A 62 -8.71 21.18 -2.88
CA THR A 62 -9.22 22.53 -3.13
C THR A 62 -8.66 23.46 -2.08
N ILE A 63 -8.32 24.68 -2.51
CA ILE A 63 -7.72 25.71 -1.67
C ILE A 63 -8.64 26.91 -1.67
N ASP A 64 -9.15 27.28 -0.50
CA ASP A 64 -9.80 28.55 -0.28
C ASP A 64 -8.75 29.63 -0.03
N SER A 65 -8.47 30.43 -1.06
CA SER A 65 -7.47 31.50 -0.99
C SER A 65 -7.78 32.58 0.06
N THR A 66 -9.05 32.79 0.42
CA THR A 66 -9.43 33.78 1.42
C THR A 66 -9.13 33.28 2.83
N ILE A 67 -9.57 32.06 3.15
CA ILE A 67 -9.28 31.44 4.46
C ILE A 67 -7.77 31.26 4.64
N LEU A 68 -7.06 30.83 3.59
CA LEU A 68 -5.62 30.67 3.65
C LEU A 68 -4.91 32.01 3.92
N SER A 69 -5.34 33.10 3.27
CA SER A 69 -4.74 34.43 3.47
C SER A 69 -4.96 34.94 4.91
N ASP A 70 -6.15 34.72 5.46
CA ASP A 70 -6.48 35.09 6.84
C ASP A 70 -5.69 34.27 7.86
N ALA A 71 -5.50 32.98 7.59
CA ALA A 71 -4.69 32.09 8.42
C ALA A 71 -3.21 32.52 8.43
N LEU A 72 -2.63 32.84 7.26
CA LEU A 72 -1.26 33.35 7.16
C LEU A 72 -1.08 34.69 7.88
N ALA A 73 -2.10 35.56 7.85
CA ALA A 73 -2.05 36.84 8.56
C ALA A 73 -2.14 36.69 10.09
N THR A 74 -2.83 35.64 10.55
CA THR A 74 -3.07 35.38 11.98
C THR A 74 -1.89 34.69 12.65
N ASP A 75 -1.39 33.61 12.04
CA ASP A 75 -0.34 32.76 12.63
C ASP A 75 0.50 32.10 11.52
N PRO A 76 1.46 32.83 10.92
CA PRO A 76 2.28 32.32 9.83
C PRO A 76 3.17 31.14 10.27
N GLU A 77 3.59 31.10 11.53
CA GLU A 77 4.38 29.99 12.08
C GLU A 77 3.52 28.74 12.24
N GLY A 78 2.30 28.86 12.78
CA GLY A 78 1.35 27.75 12.87
C GLY A 78 0.99 27.17 11.50
N VAL A 79 0.77 28.03 10.48
CA VAL A 79 0.58 27.56 9.10
C VAL A 79 1.82 26.81 8.60
N SER A 80 3.03 27.33 8.84
CA SER A 80 4.28 26.66 8.44
C SER A 80 4.44 25.28 9.10
N GLN A 81 4.09 25.15 10.38
CA GLN A 81 4.15 23.89 11.13
C GLN A 81 3.21 22.81 10.57
N LEU A 82 2.09 23.20 9.95
CA LEU A 82 1.21 22.22 9.29
C LEU A 82 1.87 21.54 8.09
N PHE A 83 2.78 22.23 7.38
CA PHE A 83 3.43 21.67 6.20
C PHE A 83 4.81 21.08 6.51
N ILE A 84 5.60 21.80 7.32
CA ILE A 84 7.00 21.49 7.59
C ILE A 84 7.13 21.06 9.03
N SER A 85 7.82 19.95 9.26
CA SER A 85 8.16 19.49 10.60
C SER A 85 9.12 20.45 11.29
N ASN A 86 8.82 20.77 12.54
CA ASN A 86 9.69 21.59 13.37
C ASN A 86 9.69 21.11 14.82
N GLY A 87 10.82 21.30 15.49
CA GLY A 87 10.98 21.04 16.91
C GLY A 87 11.28 22.32 17.68
N THR A 88 10.51 22.59 18.74
CA THR A 88 10.73 23.73 19.63
C THR A 88 10.97 23.25 21.05
N ALA A 89 12.03 23.76 21.68
CA ALA A 89 12.28 23.53 23.09
C ALA A 89 11.70 24.68 23.93
N THR A 90 11.05 24.36 25.05
CA THR A 90 10.50 25.40 25.94
C THR A 90 11.57 26.04 26.84
N ASP A 91 12.69 25.35 27.06
CA ASP A 91 13.80 25.84 27.89
C ASP A 91 14.97 26.28 27.02
N ALA A 92 15.47 27.50 27.25
CA ALA A 92 16.57 28.09 26.49
C ALA A 92 17.89 27.32 26.59
N ARG A 93 18.05 26.42 27.58
CA ARG A 93 19.25 25.58 27.73
C ARG A 93 19.24 24.38 26.78
N VAL A 94 18.08 24.03 26.23
CA VAL A 94 17.87 22.92 25.31
C VAL A 94 17.72 23.47 23.90
N SER A 95 18.46 22.91 22.95
CA SER A 95 18.28 23.22 21.53
C SER A 95 17.88 21.95 20.79
N PHE A 96 16.75 22.02 20.07
CA PHE A 96 16.43 21.02 19.05
C PHE A 96 17.42 21.13 17.89
N VAL A 97 17.82 19.99 17.32
CA VAL A 97 18.80 19.91 16.24
C VAL A 97 18.23 19.17 15.04
N GLY A 98 17.47 18.11 15.27
CA GLY A 98 16.85 17.33 14.22
C GLY A 98 16.10 16.13 14.76
N PHE A 99 15.59 15.31 13.85
CA PHE A 99 14.84 14.10 14.15
C PHE A 99 15.03 13.10 13.00
N SER A 100 14.66 11.84 13.23
CA SER A 100 14.73 10.80 12.21
C SER A 100 13.35 10.28 11.86
N THR A 101 13.27 9.37 10.89
CA THR A 101 12.03 8.68 10.51
C THR A 101 11.47 7.74 11.59
N ALA A 102 12.25 7.45 12.64
CA ALA A 102 11.81 6.68 13.79
C ALA A 102 11.12 7.54 14.87
N THR A 103 11.35 8.86 14.85
CA THR A 103 10.82 9.77 15.86
C THR A 103 9.33 9.98 15.64
N VAL A 104 8.55 9.87 16.71
CA VAL A 104 7.10 10.12 16.72
C VAL A 104 6.84 11.61 17.02
N ALA A 105 5.82 12.20 16.39
CA ALA A 105 5.36 13.55 16.72
C ALA A 105 4.81 13.62 18.15
N GLY A 106 5.07 14.72 18.84
CA GLY A 106 4.55 14.97 20.19
C GLY A 106 5.51 15.78 21.05
N SER A 107 5.15 15.90 22.32
CA SER A 107 5.93 16.62 23.33
C SER A 107 6.74 15.64 24.17
N TYR A 108 8.01 15.97 24.39
CA TYR A 108 8.95 15.17 25.16
C TYR A 108 9.51 15.95 26.35
N ASP A 109 9.30 15.46 27.56
CA ASP A 109 9.91 16.01 28.77
C ASP A 109 11.41 15.71 28.78
N VAL A 110 12.23 16.74 29.01
CA VAL A 110 13.69 16.63 29.10
C VAL A 110 14.11 16.84 30.55
N GLN A 111 14.94 15.94 31.06
CA GLN A 111 15.60 16.14 32.34
C GLN A 111 17.05 15.64 32.31
N VAL A 112 17.83 16.07 33.29
CA VAL A 112 19.17 15.53 33.54
C VAL A 112 19.14 14.81 34.89
N SER A 113 19.53 13.55 34.89
CA SER A 113 19.59 12.72 36.08
C SER A 113 20.66 13.22 37.07
N ALA A 114 20.63 12.72 38.32
CA ALA A 114 21.66 13.02 39.32
C ALA A 114 23.09 12.63 38.89
N LEU A 115 23.22 11.74 37.88
CA LEU A 115 24.49 11.32 37.30
C LEU A 115 24.91 12.18 36.11
N GLY A 116 24.19 13.26 35.80
CA GLY A 116 24.50 14.14 34.66
C GLY A 116 24.12 13.55 33.30
N VAL A 117 23.27 12.52 33.27
CA VAL A 117 22.81 11.87 32.03
C VAL A 117 21.47 12.49 31.62
N PRO A 118 21.36 13.06 30.41
CA PRO A 118 20.07 13.51 29.89
C PRO A 118 19.12 12.34 29.68
N GLN A 119 17.85 12.56 30.00
CA GLN A 119 16.78 11.58 29.86
C GLN A 119 15.58 12.24 29.19
N LEU A 120 14.84 11.43 28.42
CA LEU A 120 13.61 11.83 27.75
C LEU A 120 12.43 11.01 28.26
N SER A 121 11.26 11.62 28.27
CA SER A 121 9.98 10.94 28.51
C SER A 121 8.92 11.55 27.59
N ASN A 122 7.89 10.79 27.21
CA ASN A 122 6.70 11.41 26.63
C ASN A 122 6.10 12.37 27.67
N ALA A 123 5.70 13.56 27.23
CA ALA A 123 5.21 14.60 28.14
C ALA A 123 4.11 14.08 29.05
N GLY A 124 4.34 14.20 30.36
CA GLY A 124 3.39 13.78 31.39
C GLY A 124 3.35 12.26 31.69
N ALA A 125 4.12 11.43 30.99
CA ALA A 125 4.22 9.99 31.29
C ALA A 125 5.06 9.72 32.55
N GLY A 126 6.05 10.58 32.84
CA GLY A 126 6.92 10.47 34.01
C GLY A 126 7.87 9.25 34.00
N VAL A 127 7.93 8.52 32.89
CA VAL A 127 8.84 7.39 32.67
C VAL A 127 10.02 7.87 31.83
N PHE A 128 11.13 8.16 32.49
CA PHE A 128 12.32 8.70 31.84
C PHE A 128 13.27 7.59 31.38
N VAL A 129 13.73 7.70 30.14
CA VAL A 129 14.71 6.81 29.53
C VAL A 129 15.96 7.61 29.21
N ASP A 130 17.13 7.02 29.51
CA ASP A 130 18.42 7.65 29.23
C ASP A 130 18.58 7.94 27.74
N ALA A 131 18.92 9.18 27.40
CA ALA A 131 19.28 9.55 26.04
C ALA A 131 20.68 9.04 25.71
N VAL A 132 20.90 8.68 24.45
CA VAL A 132 22.20 8.23 23.95
C VAL A 132 23.03 9.46 23.54
N ALA A 133 24.19 9.64 24.16
CA ALA A 133 25.08 10.75 23.85
C ALA A 133 25.90 10.48 22.56
N ILE A 134 25.95 11.46 21.66
CA ILE A 134 26.75 11.47 20.44
C ILE A 134 27.53 12.79 20.40
N GLY A 135 28.72 12.80 21.00
CA GLY A 135 29.53 14.01 21.14
C GLY A 135 28.86 15.02 22.07
N SER A 136 28.48 16.19 21.54
CA SER A 136 27.75 17.25 22.26
C SER A 136 26.23 17.19 22.06
N PHE A 137 25.74 16.19 21.33
CA PHE A 137 24.33 15.97 21.06
C PHE A 137 23.82 14.74 21.81
N PHE A 138 22.53 14.70 22.04
CA PHE A 138 21.83 13.59 22.66
C PHE A 138 20.71 13.14 21.72
N THR A 139 20.51 11.84 21.64
CA THR A 139 19.43 11.22 20.88
C THR A 139 18.55 10.35 21.76
N GLY A 140 17.26 10.26 21.47
CA GLY A 140 16.38 9.33 22.19
C GLY A 140 16.81 7.87 22.01
N ALA A 141 16.59 7.06 23.05
CA ALA A 141 16.93 5.64 23.05
C ALA A 141 16.08 4.84 22.05
N ALA A 142 16.68 3.80 21.48
CA ALA A 142 15.99 2.89 20.57
C ALA A 142 14.81 2.18 21.26
N GLY A 143 13.71 2.01 20.54
CA GLY A 143 12.47 1.42 21.05
C GLY A 143 11.60 2.37 21.88
N THR A 144 11.92 3.66 21.91
CA THR A 144 11.07 4.71 22.52
C THR A 144 10.49 5.61 21.42
N ASP A 145 9.40 6.31 21.72
CA ASP A 145 8.80 7.26 20.77
C ASP A 145 9.75 8.41 20.39
N ALA A 146 10.69 8.72 21.29
CA ALA A 146 11.74 9.71 21.08
C ALA A 146 12.93 9.19 20.25
N GLU A 147 12.90 7.94 19.76
CA GLU A 147 14.00 7.36 19.00
C GLU A 147 14.38 8.25 17.81
N GLY A 148 15.67 8.63 17.76
CA GLY A 148 16.20 9.49 16.71
C GLY A 148 15.89 10.99 16.85
N LEU A 149 15.24 11.43 17.93
CA LEU A 149 15.11 12.84 18.28
C LEU A 149 16.48 13.37 18.71
N ILE A 150 17.05 14.34 18.00
CA ILE A 150 18.37 14.91 18.27
C ILE A 150 18.23 16.30 18.90
N PHE A 151 18.86 16.48 20.05
CA PHE A 151 18.90 17.76 20.77
C PHE A 151 20.27 17.97 21.42
N SER A 152 20.56 19.20 21.84
CA SER A 152 21.72 19.53 22.67
C SER A 152 21.27 20.20 23.97
N ILE A 153 22.06 20.01 25.03
CA ILE A 153 21.86 20.71 26.30
C ILE A 153 23.14 21.48 26.64
N SER A 154 22.99 22.77 26.97
CA SER A 154 24.11 23.67 27.27
C SER A 154 24.81 23.37 28.60
N THR A 155 24.08 22.87 29.60
CA THR A 155 24.61 22.51 30.92
C THR A 155 23.99 21.20 31.41
N LEU A 156 24.80 20.34 32.03
CA LEU A 156 24.36 19.02 32.53
C LEU A 156 24.12 19.04 34.05
N VAL A 157 23.55 20.12 34.57
CA VAL A 157 23.19 20.21 35.99
C VAL A 157 21.92 19.37 36.21
N PRO A 158 21.87 18.47 37.21
CA PRO A 158 20.66 17.68 37.47
C PRO A 158 19.42 18.55 37.67
N GLY A 159 18.31 18.16 37.03
CA GLY A 159 17.04 18.90 37.10
C GLY A 159 16.20 18.75 35.84
N ALA A 160 15.02 19.38 35.84
CA ALA A 160 14.14 19.45 34.67
C ALA A 160 14.59 20.55 33.70
N TYR A 161 14.44 20.27 32.40
CA TYR A 161 14.85 21.13 31.28
C TYR A 161 13.68 21.42 30.32
N GLY A 162 12.45 21.42 30.84
CA GLY A 162 11.24 21.71 30.06
C GLY A 162 10.91 20.60 29.06
N THR A 163 10.20 20.96 27.99
CA THR A 163 9.74 20.04 26.95
C THR A 163 10.33 20.39 25.59
N ILE A 164 10.47 19.38 24.74
CA ILE A 164 10.70 19.52 23.31
C ILE A 164 9.40 19.13 22.61
N ASP A 165 8.76 20.08 21.95
CA ASP A 165 7.57 19.87 21.14
C ASP A 165 8.01 19.62 19.69
N LEU A 166 7.75 18.41 19.18
CA LEU A 166 8.00 18.03 17.80
C LEU A 166 6.68 17.96 17.03
N SER A 167 6.52 18.87 16.09
CA SER A 167 5.47 18.81 15.07
C SER A 167 5.99 18.05 13.85
N LEU A 168 5.21 17.09 13.35
CA LEU A 168 5.48 16.46 12.05
C LEU A 168 4.49 16.96 11.02
N GLY A 169 4.94 17.89 10.18
CA GLY A 169 4.11 18.46 9.13
C GLY A 169 3.71 17.44 8.06
N VAL A 170 2.68 17.79 7.30
CA VAL A 170 2.07 16.94 6.26
C VAL A 170 3.10 16.48 5.23
N ALA A 171 4.10 17.30 4.89
CA ALA A 171 5.12 16.92 3.91
C ALA A 171 6.00 15.77 4.40
N GLU A 172 6.34 15.76 5.70
CA GLU A 172 7.15 14.70 6.29
C GLU A 172 6.32 13.43 6.50
N GLN A 173 5.06 13.57 6.92
CA GLN A 173 4.12 12.43 7.00
C GLN A 173 3.94 11.77 5.64
N LEU A 174 3.75 12.58 4.59
CA LEU A 174 3.65 12.12 3.21
C LEU A 174 4.94 11.43 2.76
N ASN A 175 6.11 12.03 3.04
CA ASN A 175 7.40 11.45 2.67
C ASN A 175 7.65 10.09 3.34
N ARG A 176 7.32 9.95 4.63
CA ARG A 176 7.40 8.68 5.35
C ARG A 176 6.47 7.64 4.75
N GLU A 177 5.23 8.02 4.48
CA GLU A 177 4.25 7.09 3.92
C GLU A 177 4.65 6.65 2.51
N LEU A 178 5.10 7.57 1.66
CA LEU A 178 5.65 7.23 0.34
C LEU A 178 6.84 6.28 0.46
N SER A 179 7.72 6.49 1.45
CA SER A 179 8.83 5.57 1.71
C SER A 179 8.36 4.17 2.11
N VAL A 180 7.28 4.05 2.89
CA VAL A 180 6.69 2.75 3.27
C VAL A 180 5.98 2.10 2.08
N LEU A 181 5.25 2.89 1.29
CA LEU A 181 4.51 2.40 0.13
C LEU A 181 5.43 1.89 -0.98
N VAL A 182 6.58 2.55 -1.17
CA VAL A 182 7.60 2.20 -2.16
C VAL A 182 8.66 1.27 -1.57
N ASP A 183 8.52 0.85 -0.30
CA ASP A 183 9.48 -0.06 0.29
C ASP A 183 9.55 -1.37 -0.51
N SER A 184 10.73 -1.61 -1.07
CA SER A 184 11.05 -2.80 -1.85
C SER A 184 11.21 -4.05 -0.99
N THR A 185 11.25 -3.92 0.34
CA THR A 185 11.17 -5.09 1.23
C THR A 185 9.77 -5.71 1.15
N VAL A 186 9.66 -7.02 1.42
CA VAL A 186 8.43 -7.84 1.32
C VAL A 186 7.23 -7.27 2.12
N SER A 187 7.47 -6.27 2.97
CA SER A 187 6.47 -5.55 3.77
C SER A 187 5.77 -4.40 3.03
N GLY A 188 6.32 -3.93 1.90
CA GLY A 188 5.72 -2.86 1.11
C GLY A 188 4.43 -3.32 0.42
N PRO A 189 3.28 -2.62 0.58
CA PRO A 189 2.01 -3.05 0.02
C PRO A 189 2.01 -3.11 -1.51
N LEU A 190 2.81 -2.26 -2.17
CA LEU A 190 2.96 -2.28 -3.63
C LEU A 190 3.73 -3.51 -4.10
N THR A 191 4.83 -3.84 -3.42
CA THR A 191 5.64 -5.04 -3.69
C THR A 191 4.82 -6.31 -3.45
N ALA A 192 4.02 -6.36 -2.38
CA ALA A 192 3.13 -7.48 -2.08
C ALA A 192 2.05 -7.66 -3.16
N ALA A 193 1.43 -6.57 -3.61
CA ALA A 193 0.43 -6.62 -4.69
C ALA A 193 1.05 -7.09 -6.02
N LEU A 194 2.28 -6.65 -6.33
CA LEU A 194 3.04 -7.11 -7.48
C LEU A 194 3.29 -8.62 -7.40
N ALA A 195 3.77 -9.10 -6.24
CA ALA A 195 4.05 -10.53 -6.03
C ALA A 195 2.80 -11.41 -6.19
N ILE A 196 1.66 -11.01 -5.61
CA ILE A 196 0.39 -11.73 -5.76
C ILE A 196 -0.04 -11.79 -7.22
N THR A 197 0.09 -10.67 -7.94
CA THR A 197 -0.27 -10.60 -9.36
C THR A 197 0.64 -11.48 -10.21
N THR A 198 1.96 -11.46 -9.97
CA THR A 198 2.92 -12.34 -10.63
C THR A 198 2.61 -13.81 -10.37
N ASN A 199 2.35 -14.21 -9.12
CA ASN A 199 1.99 -15.60 -8.81
C ASN A 199 0.70 -16.02 -9.53
N THR A 200 -0.30 -15.14 -9.61
CA THR A 200 -1.55 -15.44 -10.35
C THR A 200 -1.28 -15.63 -11.83
N ILE A 201 -0.38 -14.83 -12.43
CA ILE A 201 0.04 -14.99 -13.82
C ILE A 201 0.73 -16.34 -14.02
N ASP A 202 1.59 -16.75 -13.09
CA ASP A 202 2.30 -18.02 -13.14
C ASP A 202 1.34 -19.22 -13.01
N ASP A 203 0.41 -19.18 -12.06
CA ASP A 203 -0.63 -20.22 -11.88
C ASP A 203 -1.54 -20.35 -13.12
N LEU A 204 -1.87 -19.22 -13.75
CA LEU A 204 -2.64 -19.20 -14.99
C LEU A 204 -1.83 -19.77 -16.16
N ALA A 205 -0.53 -19.48 -16.23
CA ALA A 205 0.34 -20.04 -17.25
C ALA A 205 0.44 -21.57 -17.13
N GLU A 206 0.55 -22.10 -15.91
CA GLU A 206 0.51 -23.55 -15.65
C GLU A 206 -0.85 -24.15 -16.04
N THR A 207 -1.95 -23.50 -15.66
CA THR A 207 -3.31 -23.94 -16.02
C THR A 207 -3.51 -24.00 -17.54
N ILE A 208 -3.00 -23.01 -18.27
CA ILE A 208 -3.06 -22.99 -19.74
C ILE A 208 -2.31 -24.17 -20.32
N GLU A 209 -1.14 -24.52 -19.78
CA GLU A 209 -0.34 -25.64 -20.26
C GLU A 209 -1.04 -26.98 -20.03
N ASP A 210 -1.62 -27.18 -18.85
CA ASP A 210 -2.43 -28.36 -18.54
C ASP A 210 -3.65 -28.51 -19.46
N LEU A 211 -4.32 -27.39 -19.79
CA LEU A 211 -5.44 -27.39 -20.72
C LEU A 211 -5.02 -27.77 -22.14
N LYS A 212 -3.83 -27.33 -22.60
CA LYS A 212 -3.29 -27.74 -23.91
C LYS A 212 -3.04 -29.25 -23.94
N PHE A 213 -2.42 -29.81 -22.91
CA PHE A 213 -2.16 -31.25 -22.84
C PHE A 213 -3.46 -32.07 -22.87
N ARG A 214 -4.49 -31.61 -22.15
CA ARG A 214 -5.83 -32.23 -22.18
C ARG A 214 -6.50 -32.12 -23.55
N LEU A 215 -6.37 -30.99 -24.23
CA LEU A 215 -6.92 -30.78 -25.56
C LEU A 215 -6.27 -31.72 -26.58
N GLU A 216 -4.96 -31.88 -26.53
CA GLU A 216 -4.22 -32.81 -27.39
C GLU A 216 -4.66 -34.27 -27.16
N SER A 217 -4.78 -34.68 -25.90
CA SER A 217 -5.30 -36.01 -25.54
C SER A 217 -6.73 -36.25 -26.03
N PHE A 218 -7.58 -35.22 -25.97
CA PHE A 218 -8.94 -35.29 -26.49
C PHE A 218 -8.96 -35.43 -28.02
N GLU A 219 -8.12 -34.67 -28.73
CA GLU A 219 -7.98 -34.76 -30.19
C GLU A 219 -7.54 -36.17 -30.63
N ASP A 220 -6.52 -36.74 -29.98
CA ASP A 220 -6.06 -38.11 -30.28
C ASP A 220 -7.15 -39.16 -30.02
N ASN A 221 -7.91 -39.01 -28.92
CA ASN A 221 -9.04 -39.89 -28.64
C ASN A 221 -10.13 -39.79 -29.72
N LEU A 222 -10.46 -38.58 -30.15
CA LEU A 222 -11.45 -38.34 -31.18
C LEU A 222 -11.00 -38.94 -32.51
N ARG A 223 -9.73 -38.75 -32.88
CA ARG A 223 -9.13 -39.36 -34.08
C ARG A 223 -9.22 -40.88 -34.05
N LYS A 224 -8.87 -41.52 -32.94
CA LYS A 224 -9.01 -42.98 -32.76
C LYS A 224 -10.47 -43.45 -32.90
N LYS A 225 -11.44 -42.70 -32.36
CA LYS A 225 -12.87 -42.99 -32.51
C LYS A 225 -13.30 -42.90 -33.98
N PHE A 226 -12.88 -41.87 -34.71
CA PHE A 226 -13.19 -41.73 -36.13
C PHE A 226 -12.62 -42.86 -36.98
N VAL A 227 -11.36 -43.26 -36.75
CA VAL A 227 -10.76 -44.42 -37.44
C VAL A 227 -11.54 -45.71 -37.15
N ASN A 228 -11.95 -45.95 -35.89
CA ASN A 228 -12.76 -47.12 -35.56
C ASN A 228 -14.14 -47.09 -36.22
N LEU A 229 -14.79 -45.92 -36.28
CA LEU A 229 -16.07 -45.76 -36.97
C LEU A 229 -15.93 -46.04 -38.47
N GLU A 230 -14.82 -45.61 -39.10
CA GLU A 230 -14.51 -45.90 -40.49
C GLU A 230 -14.35 -47.42 -40.74
N ILE A 231 -13.64 -48.11 -39.85
CA ILE A 231 -13.48 -49.58 -39.91
C ILE A 231 -14.84 -50.29 -39.75
N ILE A 232 -15.66 -49.85 -38.79
CA ILE A 232 -17.00 -50.43 -38.57
C ILE A 232 -17.89 -50.19 -39.79
N LEU A 233 -17.88 -48.99 -40.37
CA LEU A 233 -18.62 -48.68 -41.60
C LEU A 233 -18.16 -49.56 -42.77
N GLY A 234 -16.85 -49.72 -42.97
CA GLY A 234 -16.32 -50.62 -44.00
C GLY A 234 -16.73 -52.08 -43.79
N ARG A 235 -16.78 -52.55 -42.53
CA ARG A 235 -17.30 -53.88 -42.18
C ARG A 235 -18.80 -54.01 -42.42
N LEU A 236 -19.58 -53.00 -42.07
CA LEU A 236 -21.02 -52.99 -42.31
C LEU A 236 -21.33 -52.98 -43.81
N ASP A 237 -20.56 -52.27 -44.63
CA ASP A 237 -20.78 -52.24 -46.08
C ASP A 237 -20.40 -53.57 -46.76
N THR A 238 -19.32 -54.23 -46.31
CA THR A 238 -18.98 -55.59 -46.74
C THR A 238 -20.02 -56.62 -46.31
N GLN A 239 -20.54 -56.54 -45.08
CA GLN A 239 -21.67 -57.36 -44.61
C GLN A 239 -22.95 -57.10 -45.41
N ARG A 240 -23.27 -55.84 -45.71
CA ARG A 240 -24.41 -55.44 -46.53
C ARG A 240 -24.31 -56.06 -47.92
N SER A 241 -23.14 -55.99 -48.54
CA SER A 241 -22.87 -56.57 -49.86
C SER A 241 -23.01 -58.09 -49.86
N ALA A 242 -22.50 -58.77 -48.84
CA ALA A 242 -22.64 -60.23 -48.68
C ALA A 242 -24.10 -60.65 -48.49
N MET A 243 -24.87 -59.92 -47.67
CA MET A 243 -26.31 -60.16 -47.50
C MET A 243 -27.09 -59.92 -48.79
N GLN A 244 -26.77 -58.86 -49.54
CA GLN A 244 -27.40 -58.60 -50.85
C GLN A 244 -27.11 -59.73 -51.84
N ALA A 245 -25.87 -60.22 -51.90
CA ALA A 245 -25.49 -61.35 -52.74
C ALA A 245 -26.24 -62.65 -52.36
N ALA A 246 -26.34 -62.95 -51.06
CA ALA A 246 -27.10 -64.09 -50.56
C ALA A 246 -28.60 -63.97 -50.87
N LEU A 247 -29.18 -62.77 -50.72
CA LEU A 247 -30.58 -62.50 -51.04
C LEU A 247 -30.85 -62.63 -52.55
N ALA A 248 -29.92 -62.17 -53.39
CA ALA A 248 -30.00 -62.33 -54.85
C ALA A 248 -29.91 -63.82 -55.25
N GLY A 249 -29.04 -64.60 -54.61
CA GLY A 249 -28.96 -66.05 -54.78
C GLY A 249 -30.22 -66.79 -54.33
N LEU A 250 -30.83 -66.39 -53.21
CA LEU A 250 -32.12 -66.93 -52.76
C LEU A 250 -33.26 -66.60 -53.72
N LYS A 251 -33.27 -65.38 -54.28
CA LYS A 251 -34.24 -64.99 -55.32
C LYS A 251 -34.04 -65.79 -56.62
N SER A 252 -32.80 -66.09 -57.02
CA SER A 252 -32.56 -66.89 -58.24
C SER A 252 -32.99 -68.35 -58.06
N ILE A 253 -32.76 -68.95 -56.89
CA ILE A 253 -33.23 -70.32 -56.57
C ILE A 253 -34.76 -70.38 -56.57
N ARG A 254 -35.44 -69.34 -56.08
CA ARG A 254 -36.91 -69.28 -56.01
C ARG A 254 -37.57 -68.90 -57.36
N SER A 255 -36.80 -68.40 -58.32
CA SER A 255 -37.27 -68.09 -59.68
C SER A 255 -37.09 -69.25 -60.67
N ASN A 256 -36.32 -70.28 -60.31
CA ASN A 256 -35.98 -71.42 -61.17
C ASN A 256 -36.76 -72.71 -60.82
N ASN A 257 -37.86 -72.57 -60.10
CA ASN A 257 -38.82 -73.60 -59.74
C ASN A 257 -40.24 -73.03 -59.91
#